data_AF-A0A6J4NSE5-F1
#
_entry.id   AF-A0A6J4NSE5-F1
#
_cell.length_a   1.000
_cell.length_b   1.000
_cell.length_c   1.000
_cell.angle_alpha   90.00
_cell.angle_beta   90.00
_cell.angle_gamma   90.00
#
_symmetry.space_group_name_H-M   'P 1'
#
loop_
_entity.id
_entity.type
_entity.pdbx_description
1 polymer ?
#
loop_
_entity_poly.entity_id
_entity_poly.type
_entity_poly.pdbx_seq_one_letter_code
_entity_poly.pdbx_strand_id
1 'polypeptide(L)'
;MLVMRVPIGKLIVSLGVSLAVGTLPAQAQVSDRQVAALVEALRQAAPQTERADDGLYSDWQIMPKNIPRWSKSCIGRESSPTEFEASPAVARSVVTCVIRDLLKEEYSASGNNEMLAVRRTAAWWMRGDPSQYNSAAIAAYIQKVVTAYEGQRGTVTAAASQASPPSVQRSSQSSEFDRYMVAGYAATQKRDYETALLYFQRALDERPNSSYAQQAIKNVEQYRTGTSKDASGKQSQPNPQ
;
A
#
# COMPACT_ATOMS: atom_id res chain seq x y z
N MET A 1 0.60 22.97 -64.13
CA MET A 1 1.65 23.82 -64.71
C MET A 1 2.83 23.86 -63.76
N LEU A 2 4.03 23.59 -64.29
CA LEU A 2 5.32 23.67 -63.63
C LEU A 2 5.88 25.08 -63.85
N VAL A 3 6.41 25.79 -62.84
CA VAL A 3 7.65 26.59 -62.91
C VAL A 3 8.23 26.76 -61.50
N MET A 4 9.55 26.67 -61.45
CA MET A 4 10.48 26.61 -60.33
C MET A 4 11.30 27.94 -60.25
N ARG A 5 11.87 28.23 -59.05
CA ARG A 5 13.11 28.99 -58.74
C ARG A 5 13.06 30.42 -58.12
N VAL A 6 13.19 30.45 -56.77
CA VAL A 6 14.18 31.08 -55.82
C VAL A 6 15.21 32.10 -56.39
N PRO A 7 15.57 33.23 -55.70
CA PRO A 7 16.72 33.23 -54.76
C PRO A 7 16.68 34.17 -53.51
N ILE A 8 17.19 33.60 -52.40
CA ILE A 8 18.24 34.11 -51.47
C ILE A 8 18.21 35.59 -51.05
N GLY A 9 18.11 35.79 -49.73
CA GLY A 9 18.61 37.00 -49.08
C GLY A 9 18.02 37.19 -47.68
N LYS A 10 18.61 36.60 -46.63
CA LYS A 10 18.37 37.07 -45.26
C LYS A 10 19.68 37.11 -44.47
N LEU A 11 19.96 38.32 -44.01
CA LEU A 11 21.07 38.73 -43.17
C LEU A 11 21.16 37.90 -41.90
N ILE A 12 22.40 37.62 -41.51
CA ILE A 12 22.77 37.22 -40.15
C ILE A 12 22.66 38.48 -39.29
N VAL A 13 21.66 38.53 -38.40
CA VAL A 13 21.66 39.42 -37.24
C VAL A 13 21.82 38.52 -36.02
N SER A 14 23.03 38.51 -35.50
CA SER A 14 23.39 37.92 -34.21
C SER A 14 22.65 38.65 -33.09
N LEU A 15 21.58 38.02 -32.58
CA LEU A 15 20.98 38.35 -31.29
C LEU A 15 21.65 37.50 -30.21
N GLY A 16 22.19 38.16 -29.19
CA GLY A 16 22.81 37.51 -28.04
C GLY A 16 21.85 36.56 -27.35
N VAL A 17 22.28 35.31 -27.18
CA VAL A 17 21.61 34.33 -26.32
C VAL A 17 21.99 34.68 -24.88
N SER A 18 21.13 35.44 -24.21
CA SER A 18 21.16 35.54 -22.75
C SER A 18 20.76 34.19 -22.17
N LEU A 19 21.72 33.49 -21.56
CA LEU A 19 21.49 32.32 -20.71
C LEU A 19 20.80 32.77 -19.41
N ALA A 20 19.49 32.98 -19.46
CA ALA A 20 18.69 33.03 -18.25
C ALA A 20 18.60 31.60 -17.69
N VAL A 21 19.47 31.27 -16.73
CA VAL A 21 19.33 30.09 -15.89
C VAL A 21 18.12 30.34 -14.98
N GLY A 22 16.93 30.02 -15.47
CA GLY A 22 15.73 29.96 -14.64
C GLY A 22 15.88 28.81 -13.66
N THR A 23 15.93 29.10 -12.36
CA THR A 23 15.68 28.08 -11.33
C THR A 23 14.22 27.67 -11.47
N LEU A 24 13.94 26.63 -12.24
CA LEU A 24 12.63 26.00 -12.23
C LEU A 24 12.35 25.58 -10.78
N PRO A 25 11.22 25.99 -10.18
CA PRO A 25 10.88 25.54 -8.84
C PRO A 25 10.82 24.01 -8.87
N ALA A 26 11.55 23.36 -7.97
CA ALA A 26 11.39 21.93 -7.75
C ALA A 26 9.92 21.69 -7.42
N GLN A 27 9.17 21.10 -8.34
CA GLN A 27 7.76 20.83 -8.11
C GLN A 27 7.66 19.93 -6.88
N ALA A 28 6.80 20.29 -5.94
CA ALA A 28 6.56 19.50 -4.74
C ALA A 28 6.04 18.13 -5.16
N GLN A 29 6.91 17.13 -5.19
CA GLN A 29 6.53 15.75 -5.48
C GLN A 29 6.12 15.06 -4.19
N VAL A 30 5.17 14.13 -4.29
CA VAL A 30 4.83 13.24 -3.18
C VAL A 30 6.06 12.40 -2.83
N SER A 31 6.53 12.52 -1.60
CA SER A 31 7.68 11.80 -1.05
C SER A 31 7.30 10.38 -0.62
N ASP A 32 8.28 9.47 -0.59
CA ASP A 32 8.07 8.11 -0.07
C ASP A 32 7.61 8.09 1.40
N ARG A 33 7.95 9.13 2.18
CA ARG A 33 7.46 9.27 3.56
C ARG A 33 5.96 9.53 3.61
N GLN A 34 5.44 10.41 2.75
CA GLN A 34 4.01 10.68 2.65
C GLN A 34 3.26 9.41 2.19
N VAL A 35 3.80 8.68 1.22
CA VAL A 35 3.23 7.39 0.79
C VAL A 35 3.21 6.39 1.94
N ALA A 36 4.34 6.17 2.63
CA ALA A 36 4.44 5.21 3.72
C ALA A 36 3.50 5.56 4.89
N ALA A 37 3.38 6.84 5.24
CA ALA A 37 2.46 7.31 6.27
C ALA A 37 1.00 7.07 5.88
N LEU A 38 0.63 7.30 4.61
CA LEU A 38 -0.73 7.07 4.16
C LEU A 38 -1.08 5.58 4.08
N VAL A 39 -0.15 4.75 3.61
CA VAL A 39 -0.31 3.28 3.63
C VAL A 39 -0.57 2.80 5.05
N GLU A 40 0.19 3.29 6.03
CA GLU A 40 -0.01 2.93 7.43
C GLU A 40 -1.32 3.46 8.01
N ALA A 41 -1.71 4.69 7.66
CA ALA A 41 -2.98 5.27 8.09
C ALA A 41 -4.19 4.49 7.57
N LEU A 42 -4.15 4.03 6.31
CA LEU A 42 -5.20 3.19 5.73
C LEU A 42 -5.31 1.84 6.45
N ARG A 43 -4.18 1.23 6.82
CA ARG A 43 -4.13 -0.01 7.61
C ARG A 43 -4.84 0.16 8.96
N GLN A 44 -4.50 1.23 9.68
CA GLN A 44 -5.06 1.51 11.01
C GLN A 44 -6.53 1.90 10.97
N ALA A 45 -6.97 2.52 9.88
CA ALA A 45 -8.36 2.91 9.67
C ALA A 45 -9.25 1.80 9.07
N ALA A 46 -8.66 0.68 8.64
CA ALA A 46 -9.37 -0.45 8.05
C ALA A 46 -10.49 -0.92 9.00
N PRO A 47 -11.77 -0.82 8.58
CA PRO A 47 -12.89 -1.20 9.41
C PRO A 47 -12.76 -2.64 9.90
N GLN A 48 -12.63 -2.84 11.22
CA GLN A 48 -12.69 -4.20 11.78
C GLN A 48 -14.11 -4.73 11.60
N THR A 49 -14.34 -5.47 10.51
CA THR A 49 -15.57 -6.20 10.32
C THR A 49 -15.47 -7.40 11.25
N GLU A 50 -16.29 -7.43 12.29
CA GLU A 50 -16.39 -8.53 13.27
C GLU A 50 -16.83 -9.87 12.63
N ARG A 51 -16.84 -9.96 11.30
CA ARG A 51 -17.08 -11.16 10.53
C ARG A 51 -15.73 -11.79 10.23
N ALA A 52 -15.56 -13.03 10.70
CA ALA A 52 -14.37 -13.81 10.38
C ALA A 52 -14.17 -13.97 8.85
N ASP A 53 -15.25 -13.98 8.06
CA ASP A 53 -15.20 -14.01 6.60
C ASP A 53 -15.90 -12.77 6.01
N ASP A 54 -15.24 -11.62 6.10
CA ASP A 54 -15.69 -10.37 5.48
C ASP A 54 -15.43 -10.33 3.97
N GLY A 55 -14.77 -11.37 3.43
CA GLY A 55 -14.37 -11.47 2.03
C GLY A 55 -13.30 -10.46 1.63
N LEU A 56 -12.58 -9.85 2.60
CA LEU A 56 -11.50 -8.90 2.38
C LEU A 56 -10.17 -9.50 2.86
N TYR A 57 -9.08 -9.05 2.25
CA TYR A 57 -7.77 -9.68 2.41
C TYR A 57 -6.71 -8.66 2.83
N SER A 58 -5.75 -9.12 3.62
CA SER A 58 -4.66 -8.40 4.30
C SER A 58 -5.14 -7.37 5.33
N ASP A 59 -4.18 -6.80 6.08
CA ASP A 59 -4.41 -5.70 7.01
C ASP A 59 -5.09 -4.46 6.38
N TRP A 60 -5.07 -4.34 5.06
CA TRP A 60 -5.65 -3.22 4.31
C TRP A 60 -7.05 -3.49 3.75
N GLN A 61 -7.60 -4.69 4.00
CA GLN A 61 -8.95 -5.09 3.59
C GLN A 61 -9.22 -4.92 2.09
N ILE A 62 -8.40 -5.58 1.27
CA ILE A 62 -8.49 -5.53 -0.18
C ILE A 62 -9.57 -6.50 -0.67
N MET A 63 -10.40 -6.04 -1.61
CA MET A 63 -11.32 -6.94 -2.31
C MET A 63 -10.56 -7.97 -3.17
N PRO A 64 -10.95 -9.26 -3.16
CA PRO A 64 -10.21 -10.33 -3.84
C PRO A 64 -10.03 -10.08 -5.33
N LYS A 65 -11.05 -9.52 -5.99
CA LYS A 65 -11.02 -9.19 -7.43
C LYS A 65 -9.93 -8.18 -7.82
N ASN A 66 -9.45 -7.35 -6.89
CA ASN A 66 -8.42 -6.36 -7.16
C ASN A 66 -7.01 -6.95 -7.11
N ILE A 67 -6.81 -8.00 -6.30
CA ILE A 67 -5.50 -8.52 -5.92
C ILE A 67 -4.69 -9.02 -7.13
N PRO A 68 -5.22 -9.86 -8.04
CA PRO A 68 -4.44 -10.33 -9.18
C PRO A 68 -3.97 -9.18 -10.07
N ARG A 69 -4.87 -8.26 -10.41
CA ARG A 69 -4.56 -7.11 -11.27
C ARG A 69 -3.53 -6.18 -10.63
N TRP A 70 -3.72 -5.80 -9.37
CA TRP A 70 -2.80 -4.87 -8.69
C TRP A 70 -1.43 -5.50 -8.48
N SER A 71 -1.35 -6.76 -8.06
CA SER A 71 -0.08 -7.46 -7.91
C SER A 71 0.65 -7.59 -9.26
N LYS A 72 -0.06 -7.91 -10.35
CA LYS A 72 0.56 -7.97 -11.68
C LYS A 72 1.19 -6.64 -12.08
N SER A 73 0.48 -5.54 -11.90
CA SER A 73 0.99 -4.20 -12.22
C SER A 73 2.15 -3.77 -11.33
N CYS A 74 2.09 -4.09 -10.03
CA CYS A 74 3.03 -3.56 -9.04
C CYS A 74 4.29 -4.41 -8.84
N ILE A 75 4.19 -5.73 -8.96
CA ILE A 75 5.29 -6.67 -8.69
C ILE A 75 5.53 -7.66 -9.84
N GLY A 76 4.91 -7.46 -11.00
CA GLY A 76 5.16 -8.23 -12.22
C GLY A 76 4.51 -9.62 -12.28
N ARG A 77 3.85 -10.05 -11.22
CA ARG A 77 3.14 -11.34 -11.13
C ARG A 77 1.79 -11.20 -10.43
N GLU A 78 0.83 -12.01 -10.85
CA GLU A 78 -0.43 -12.14 -10.12
C GLU A 78 -0.18 -12.84 -8.78
N SER A 79 -0.95 -12.45 -7.77
CA SER A 79 -1.11 -13.15 -6.51
C SER A 79 -2.59 -13.52 -6.37
N SER A 80 -2.86 -14.72 -5.91
CA SER A 80 -4.20 -15.08 -5.43
C SER A 80 -4.52 -14.35 -4.12
N PRO A 81 -5.81 -14.22 -3.74
CA PRO A 81 -6.18 -13.65 -2.45
C PRO A 81 -5.54 -14.38 -1.26
N THR A 82 -5.49 -15.71 -1.31
CA THR A 82 -4.81 -16.55 -0.31
C THR A 82 -3.32 -16.24 -0.18
N GLU A 83 -2.59 -16.16 -1.31
CA GLU A 83 -1.15 -15.85 -1.27
C GLU A 83 -0.89 -14.42 -0.78
N PHE A 84 -1.79 -13.50 -1.11
CA PHE A 84 -1.72 -12.11 -0.68
C PHE A 84 -1.94 -11.97 0.82
N GLU A 85 -2.94 -12.68 1.36
CA GLU A 85 -3.17 -12.78 2.82
C GLU A 85 -1.97 -13.39 3.53
N ALA A 86 -1.41 -14.48 2.99
CA ALA A 86 -0.32 -15.20 3.60
C ALA A 86 1.00 -14.40 3.64
N SER A 87 1.09 -13.26 2.95
CA SER A 87 2.31 -12.47 2.83
C SER A 87 2.06 -10.98 3.08
N PRO A 88 2.14 -10.53 4.35
CA PRO A 88 2.04 -9.11 4.70
C PRO A 88 3.07 -8.24 3.96
N ALA A 89 4.24 -8.79 3.63
CA ALA A 89 5.25 -8.10 2.83
C ALA A 89 4.78 -7.83 1.40
N VAL A 90 4.22 -8.84 0.71
CA VAL A 90 3.64 -8.67 -0.64
C VAL A 90 2.45 -7.72 -0.58
N ALA A 91 1.57 -7.87 0.41
CA ALA A 91 0.42 -6.99 0.58
C ALA A 91 0.87 -5.53 0.72
N ARG A 92 1.83 -5.25 1.61
CA ARG A 92 2.38 -3.92 1.81
C ARG A 92 3.04 -3.37 0.55
N SER A 93 3.82 -4.17 -0.19
CA SER A 93 4.46 -3.73 -1.44
C SER A 93 3.44 -3.34 -2.51
N VAL A 94 2.39 -4.13 -2.70
CA VAL A 94 1.34 -3.85 -3.69
C VAL A 94 0.52 -2.62 -3.28
N VAL A 95 0.09 -2.53 -2.03
CA VAL A 95 -0.64 -1.35 -1.53
C VAL A 95 0.21 -0.10 -1.63
N THR A 96 1.49 -0.15 -1.26
CA THR A 96 2.42 0.99 -1.39
C THR A 96 2.53 1.48 -2.84
N CYS A 97 2.60 0.56 -3.80
CA CYS A 97 2.62 0.89 -5.22
C CYS A 97 1.33 1.60 -5.67
N VAL A 98 0.16 1.02 -5.36
CA VAL A 98 -1.15 1.59 -5.73
C VAL A 98 -1.35 2.98 -5.09
N ILE A 99 -1.04 3.11 -3.80
CA ILE A 99 -1.20 4.37 -3.07
C ILE A 99 -0.22 5.43 -3.55
N ARG A 100 1.01 5.06 -3.95
CA ARG A 100 1.97 6.03 -4.51
C ARG A 100 1.40 6.70 -5.77
N ASP A 101 0.86 5.92 -6.69
CA ASP A 101 0.37 6.44 -7.96
C ASP A 101 -0.89 7.29 -7.75
N LEU A 102 -1.84 6.79 -6.95
CA LEU A 102 -3.06 7.52 -6.62
C LEU A 102 -2.79 8.81 -5.83
N LEU A 103 -1.91 8.77 -4.82
CA LEU A 103 -1.59 9.96 -4.04
C LEU A 103 -0.90 11.03 -4.89
N LYS A 104 -0.04 10.64 -5.85
CA LYS A 104 0.56 11.59 -6.81
C LYS A 104 -0.50 12.27 -7.67
N GLU A 105 -1.46 11.51 -8.18
CA GLU A 105 -2.58 12.03 -8.97
C GLU A 105 -3.42 13.02 -8.14
N GLU A 106 -3.85 12.61 -6.95
CA GLU A 106 -4.68 13.44 -6.07
C GLU A 106 -3.92 14.65 -5.50
N TYR A 107 -2.60 14.56 -5.33
CA TYR A 107 -1.77 15.70 -4.95
C TYR A 107 -1.75 16.77 -6.03
N SER A 108 -1.57 16.38 -7.29
CA SER A 108 -1.68 17.32 -8.41
C SER A 108 -3.11 17.87 -8.55
N ALA A 109 -4.13 17.01 -8.49
CA ALA A 109 -5.53 17.39 -8.66
C ALA A 109 -6.09 18.28 -7.54
N SER A 110 -5.40 18.31 -6.39
CA SER A 110 -5.74 19.16 -5.23
C SER A 110 -4.99 20.50 -5.22
N GLY A 111 -4.22 20.83 -6.26
CA GLY A 111 -3.38 22.03 -6.28
C GLY A 111 -2.22 21.94 -5.28
N ASN A 112 -1.65 20.75 -5.11
CA ASN A 112 -0.58 20.43 -4.15
C ASN A 112 -1.03 20.52 -2.68
N ASN A 113 -2.33 20.43 -2.40
CA ASN A 113 -2.84 20.39 -1.04
C ASN A 113 -2.78 18.96 -0.50
N GLU A 114 -1.76 18.67 0.30
CA GLU A 114 -1.50 17.34 0.83
C GLU A 114 -2.70 16.73 1.58
N MET A 115 -3.33 17.50 2.47
CA MET A 115 -4.42 16.96 3.28
C MET A 115 -5.69 16.72 2.45
N LEU A 116 -5.93 17.54 1.43
CA LEU A 116 -6.99 17.27 0.46
C LEU A 116 -6.68 16.01 -0.36
N ALA A 117 -5.44 15.83 -0.81
CA ALA A 117 -5.00 14.62 -1.53
C ALA A 117 -5.14 13.35 -0.68
N VAL A 118 -4.78 13.41 0.61
CA VAL A 118 -4.95 12.31 1.58
C VAL A 118 -6.43 11.96 1.73
N ARG A 119 -7.31 12.95 1.91
CA ARG A 119 -8.76 12.71 2.03
C ARG A 119 -9.36 12.10 0.78
N ARG A 120 -8.96 12.57 -0.40
CA ARG A 120 -9.40 12.05 -1.71
C ARG A 120 -8.90 10.63 -1.95
N THR A 121 -7.64 10.35 -1.62
CA THR A 121 -7.08 8.99 -1.66
C THR A 121 -7.83 8.03 -0.73
N ALA A 122 -8.17 8.48 0.50
CA ALA A 122 -8.97 7.69 1.43
C ALA A 122 -10.40 7.44 0.91
N ALA A 123 -11.03 8.44 0.27
CA ALA A 123 -12.34 8.28 -0.34
C ALA A 123 -12.32 7.27 -1.49
N TRP A 124 -11.32 7.34 -2.36
CA TRP A 124 -11.11 6.35 -3.42
C TRP A 124 -10.88 4.95 -2.84
N TRP A 125 -10.11 4.83 -1.77
CA TRP A 125 -9.87 3.55 -1.11
C TRP A 125 -11.18 2.88 -0.68
N MET A 126 -12.09 3.65 -0.08
CA MET A 126 -13.33 3.11 0.46
C MET A 126 -14.46 2.97 -0.58
N ARG A 127 -14.49 3.82 -1.60
CA ARG A 127 -15.64 3.93 -2.53
C ARG A 127 -15.29 3.81 -4.01
N GLY A 128 -14.00 3.76 -4.34
CA GLY A 128 -13.50 3.83 -5.72
C GLY A 128 -13.61 5.20 -6.37
N ASP A 129 -14.01 6.24 -5.63
CA ASP A 129 -14.23 7.59 -6.12
C ASP A 129 -13.59 8.63 -5.18
N PRO A 130 -12.57 9.37 -5.65
CA PRO A 130 -11.85 10.33 -4.81
C PRO A 130 -12.68 11.58 -4.50
N SER A 131 -13.72 11.88 -5.31
CA SER A 131 -14.57 13.05 -5.13
C SER A 131 -15.51 12.94 -3.92
N GLN A 132 -15.71 11.71 -3.40
CA GLN A 132 -16.60 11.42 -2.26
C GLN A 132 -16.01 11.81 -0.89
N TYR A 133 -14.87 12.52 -0.87
CA TYR A 133 -14.12 12.83 0.35
C TYR A 133 -14.86 13.69 1.39
N ASN A 134 -15.96 14.33 0.98
CA ASN A 134 -16.83 15.14 1.84
C ASN A 134 -18.19 14.47 2.12
N SER A 135 -18.41 13.23 1.66
CA SER A 135 -19.68 12.55 1.84
C SER A 135 -19.87 12.10 3.29
N ALA A 136 -21.07 12.31 3.83
CA ALA A 136 -21.40 11.93 5.20
C ALA A 136 -21.24 10.43 5.47
N ALA A 137 -21.49 9.60 4.45
CA ALA A 137 -21.45 8.13 4.55
C ALA A 137 -20.07 7.57 4.94
N ILE A 138 -18.98 8.24 4.59
CA ILE A 138 -17.60 7.79 4.89
C ILE A 138 -16.82 8.80 5.74
N ALA A 139 -17.47 9.85 6.24
CA ALA A 139 -16.81 10.92 6.99
C ALA A 139 -16.03 10.38 8.20
N ALA A 140 -16.61 9.42 8.94
CA ALA A 140 -15.96 8.79 10.08
C ALA A 140 -14.69 8.00 9.69
N TYR A 141 -14.73 7.28 8.57
CA TYR A 141 -13.56 6.58 8.03
C TYR A 141 -12.46 7.55 7.62
N ILE A 142 -12.82 8.60 6.85
CA ILE A 142 -11.87 9.64 6.42
C ILE A 142 -11.21 10.31 7.62
N GLN A 143 -11.98 10.60 8.68
CA GLN A 143 -11.42 11.21 9.89
C GLN A 143 -10.39 10.30 10.57
N LYS A 144 -10.65 8.98 10.63
CA LYS A 144 -9.67 8.01 11.17
C LYS A 144 -8.37 8.01 10.35
N VAL A 145 -8.47 7.98 9.02
CA VAL A 145 -7.29 8.02 8.14
C VAL A 145 -6.49 9.31 8.33
N VAL A 146 -7.14 10.47 8.33
CA VAL A 146 -6.47 11.77 8.51
C VAL A 146 -5.77 11.84 9.86
N THR A 147 -6.45 11.44 10.93
CA THR A 147 -5.89 11.46 12.29
C THR A 147 -4.65 10.56 12.39
N ALA A 148 -4.72 9.34 11.83
CA ALA A 148 -3.59 8.42 11.81
C ALA A 148 -2.42 8.98 10.97
N TYR A 149 -2.72 9.55 9.80
CA TYR A 149 -1.72 10.13 8.91
C TYR A 149 -0.93 11.28 9.56
N GLU A 150 -1.63 12.22 10.19
CA GLU A 150 -1.03 13.34 10.91
C GLU A 150 -0.16 12.85 12.08
N GLY A 151 -0.62 11.83 12.81
CA GLY A 151 0.16 11.17 13.86
C GLY A 151 1.48 10.60 13.34
N GLN A 152 1.47 9.93 12.18
CA GLN A 152 2.70 9.42 11.54
C GLN A 152 3.64 10.56 11.12
N ARG A 153 3.12 11.71 10.66
CA ARG A 153 3.95 12.87 10.32
C ARG A 153 4.64 13.50 11.54
N GLY A 154 3.98 13.52 12.70
CA GLY A 154 4.54 14.02 13.95
C GLY A 154 5.70 13.18 14.48
N THR A 155 5.55 11.84 14.47
CA THR A 155 6.58 10.92 14.98
C THR A 155 7.87 10.94 14.16
N VAL A 156 7.78 11.05 12.83
CA VAL A 156 8.95 11.10 11.94
C VAL A 156 9.70 12.43 12.07
N THR A 157 8.99 13.53 12.31
CA THR A 157 9.61 14.85 12.52
C THR A 157 10.35 14.91 13.85
N ALA A 158 9.82 14.28 14.90
CA ALA A 158 10.49 14.17 16.20
C ALA A 158 11.75 13.30 16.15
N ALA A 159 11.74 12.21 15.37
CA ALA A 159 12.90 11.34 15.18
C ALA A 159 14.03 11.99 14.37
N ALA A 160 13.70 12.88 13.42
CA ALA A 160 14.70 13.59 12.62
C ALA A 160 15.44 14.70 13.39
N SER A 161 14.84 15.23 14.47
CA SER A 161 15.45 16.26 15.32
C SER A 161 16.37 15.68 16.41
N GLN A 162 16.47 14.35 16.53
CA GLN A 162 17.28 13.66 17.54
C GLN A 162 18.44 12.89 16.89
N ALA A 163 19.33 13.58 16.19
CA ALA A 163 20.59 13.01 15.68
C ALA A 163 21.71 13.18 16.72
N SER A 164 21.72 12.31 17.72
CA SER A 164 22.88 11.91 18.54
C SER A 164 22.74 10.40 18.76
N PRO A 165 23.84 9.62 18.89
CA PRO A 165 23.77 8.17 18.75
C PRO A 165 22.81 7.59 19.79
N PRO A 166 21.69 6.97 19.37
CA PRO A 166 20.77 6.40 20.32
C PRO A 166 21.43 5.16 20.92
N SER A 167 21.58 5.16 22.25
CA SER A 167 21.58 3.91 23.01
C SER A 167 20.43 3.06 22.50
N VAL A 168 20.69 1.77 22.25
CA VAL A 168 19.76 0.80 21.66
C VAL A 168 18.57 0.57 22.60
N GLN A 169 17.66 1.55 22.67
CA GLN A 169 16.31 1.39 23.17
C GLN A 169 15.46 1.28 21.93
N ARG A 170 15.42 0.04 21.44
CA ARG A 170 14.53 -0.48 20.40
C ARG A 170 13.09 -0.12 20.82
N SER A 171 12.63 1.05 20.40
CA SER A 171 11.38 1.65 20.85
C SER A 171 10.21 0.75 20.45
N SER A 172 9.52 0.27 21.48
CA SER A 172 8.09 -0.03 21.53
C SER A 172 7.30 0.55 20.35
N GLN A 173 6.77 -0.29 19.45
CA GLN A 173 5.49 -0.05 18.75
C GLN A 173 4.99 -1.15 17.78
N SER A 174 5.65 -2.32 17.63
CA SER A 174 4.90 -3.50 17.17
C SER A 174 4.23 -4.12 18.39
N SER A 175 2.90 -4.15 18.44
CA SER A 175 2.19 -4.84 19.53
C SER A 175 2.55 -6.33 19.54
N GLU A 176 2.44 -7.00 20.68
CA GLU A 176 2.67 -8.46 20.75
C GLU A 176 1.77 -9.19 19.75
N PHE A 177 0.54 -8.70 19.56
CA PHE A 177 -0.35 -9.09 18.46
C PHE A 177 0.34 -9.03 17.08
N ASP A 178 0.92 -7.88 16.69
CA ASP A 178 1.56 -7.74 15.37
C ASP A 178 2.74 -8.70 15.21
N ARG A 179 3.51 -8.92 16.28
CA ARG A 179 4.63 -9.88 16.29
C ARG A 179 4.13 -11.30 16.05
N TYR A 180 3.07 -11.69 16.73
CA TYR A 180 2.46 -13.01 16.57
C TYR A 180 1.83 -13.20 15.20
N MET A 181 1.14 -12.20 14.66
CA MET A 181 0.60 -12.27 13.30
C MET A 181 1.72 -12.47 12.26
N VAL A 182 2.77 -11.66 12.31
CA VAL A 182 3.92 -11.79 11.39
C VAL A 182 4.59 -13.17 11.51
N ALA A 183 4.78 -13.66 12.74
CA ALA A 183 5.38 -14.97 12.97
C ALA A 183 4.48 -16.11 12.45
N GLY A 184 3.16 -16.00 12.63
CA GLY A 184 2.19 -16.94 12.10
C GLY A 184 2.24 -17.01 10.57
N TYR A 185 2.20 -15.88 9.88
CA TYR A 185 2.31 -15.85 8.42
C TYR A 185 3.65 -16.38 7.90
N ALA A 186 4.76 -16.06 8.59
CA ALA A 186 6.06 -16.59 8.24
C ALA A 186 6.13 -18.13 8.37
N ALA A 187 5.45 -18.70 9.37
CA ALA A 187 5.32 -20.15 9.52
C ALA A 187 4.40 -20.76 8.44
N THR A 188 3.26 -20.11 8.13
CA THR A 188 2.36 -20.53 7.04
C THR A 188 3.08 -20.61 5.69
N GLN A 189 3.92 -19.62 5.36
CA GLN A 189 4.71 -19.62 4.13
C GLN A 189 5.69 -20.81 4.04
N LYS A 190 6.19 -21.26 5.20
CA LYS A 190 7.06 -22.45 5.31
C LYS A 190 6.26 -23.77 5.34
N ARG A 191 4.93 -23.70 5.22
CA ARG A 191 3.98 -24.83 5.43
C ARG A 191 4.08 -25.45 6.83
N ASP A 192 4.62 -24.71 7.78
CA ASP A 192 4.65 -25.09 9.19
C ASP A 192 3.35 -24.65 9.86
N TYR A 193 2.27 -25.36 9.51
CA TYR A 193 0.92 -24.99 9.90
C TYR A 193 0.67 -25.09 11.41
N GLU A 194 1.32 -26.03 12.09
CA GLU A 194 1.21 -26.17 13.55
C GLU A 194 1.83 -24.97 14.27
N THR A 195 3.04 -24.55 13.87
CA THR A 195 3.67 -23.34 14.40
C THR A 195 2.87 -22.09 14.04
N ALA A 196 2.30 -22.03 12.83
CA ALA A 196 1.44 -20.92 12.42
C ALA A 196 0.20 -20.78 13.30
N LEU A 197 -0.50 -21.90 13.56
CA LEU A 197 -1.67 -21.93 14.45
C LEU A 197 -1.32 -21.47 15.86
N LEU A 198 -0.19 -21.93 16.41
CA LEU A 198 0.28 -21.48 17.72
C LEU A 198 0.46 -19.96 17.77
N TYR A 199 1.09 -19.37 16.75
CA TYR A 199 1.28 -17.93 16.70
C TYR A 199 -0.03 -17.16 16.53
N PHE A 200 -0.91 -17.60 15.64
CA PHE A 200 -2.21 -16.92 15.47
C PHE A 200 -3.11 -17.07 16.71
N GLN A 201 -3.02 -18.19 17.43
CA GLN A 201 -3.71 -18.33 18.72
C GLN A 201 -3.17 -17.34 19.74
N ARG A 202 -1.85 -17.16 19.85
CA ARG A 202 -1.27 -16.13 20.72
C ARG A 202 -1.68 -14.72 20.31
N ALA A 203 -1.85 -14.46 19.02
CA ALA A 203 -2.41 -13.20 18.55
C ALA A 203 -3.87 -13.02 19.03
N LEU A 204 -4.68 -14.07 19.02
CA LEU A 204 -6.03 -14.00 19.60
C LEU A 204 -6.04 -13.81 21.11
N ASP A 205 -5.09 -14.38 21.83
CA ASP A 205 -4.99 -14.18 23.27
C ASP A 205 -4.73 -12.68 23.59
N GLU A 206 -3.93 -12.01 22.77
CA GLU A 206 -3.68 -10.55 22.87
C GLU A 206 -4.89 -9.72 22.41
N ARG A 207 -5.64 -10.18 21.39
CA ARG A 207 -6.82 -9.50 20.85
C ARG A 207 -7.95 -10.50 20.55
N PRO A 208 -8.77 -10.86 21.57
CA PRO A 208 -9.77 -11.94 21.44
C PRO A 208 -10.81 -11.72 20.35
N ASN A 209 -11.11 -10.44 20.04
CA ASN A 209 -12.10 -10.04 19.04
C ASN A 209 -11.48 -9.76 17.66
N SER A 210 -10.21 -10.12 17.44
CA SER A 210 -9.57 -9.92 16.13
C SER A 210 -10.13 -10.90 15.10
N SER A 211 -11.05 -10.42 14.26
CA SER A 211 -11.53 -11.19 13.10
C SER A 211 -10.37 -11.61 12.19
N TYR A 212 -9.33 -10.78 12.12
CA TYR A 212 -8.11 -11.05 11.35
C TYR A 212 -7.35 -12.29 11.85
N ALA A 213 -7.04 -12.37 13.15
CA ALA A 213 -6.36 -13.54 13.70
C ALA A 213 -7.25 -14.80 13.66
N GLN A 214 -8.58 -14.65 13.85
CA GLN A 214 -9.54 -15.73 13.67
C GLN A 214 -9.52 -16.28 12.23
N GLN A 215 -9.44 -15.41 11.23
CA GLN A 215 -9.40 -15.82 9.84
C GLN A 215 -8.06 -16.46 9.46
N ALA A 216 -6.95 -15.95 10.00
CA ALA A 216 -5.64 -16.56 9.81
C ALA A 216 -5.60 -18.02 10.32
N ILE A 217 -6.19 -18.30 11.48
CA ILE A 217 -6.36 -19.67 12.01
C ILE A 217 -7.17 -20.52 11.04
N LYS A 218 -8.37 -20.07 10.64
CA LYS A 218 -9.24 -20.81 9.72
C LYS A 218 -8.54 -21.15 8.40
N ASN A 219 -7.83 -20.19 7.82
CA ASN A 219 -7.07 -20.39 6.57
C ASN A 219 -6.01 -21.48 6.75
N VAL A 220 -5.24 -21.43 7.84
CA VAL A 220 -4.21 -22.45 8.13
C VAL A 220 -4.82 -23.82 8.37
N GLU A 221 -5.94 -23.92 9.08
CA GLU A 221 -6.66 -25.19 9.27
C GLU A 221 -7.12 -25.79 7.94
N GLN A 222 -7.56 -24.98 6.98
CA GLN A 222 -7.91 -25.43 5.64
C GLN A 222 -6.68 -25.96 4.88
N TYR A 223 -5.52 -25.29 4.97
CA TYR A 223 -4.29 -25.76 4.35
C TYR A 223 -3.78 -27.07 4.98
N ARG A 224 -3.90 -27.20 6.31
CA ARG A 224 -3.52 -28.42 7.05
C ARG A 224 -4.37 -29.62 6.66
N THR A 225 -5.67 -29.42 6.44
CA THR A 225 -6.62 -30.50 6.11
C THR A 225 -6.68 -30.82 4.61
N GLY A 226 -5.97 -30.07 3.77
CA GLY A 226 -5.96 -30.27 2.31
C GLY A 226 -7.31 -29.99 1.62
N THR A 227 -8.23 -29.31 2.31
CA THR A 227 -9.59 -29.03 1.80
C THR A 227 -9.66 -27.76 0.94
N SER A 228 -8.55 -27.04 0.81
CA SER A 228 -8.37 -25.94 -0.14
C SER A 228 -8.46 -26.46 -1.57
N LYS A 229 -9.53 -26.10 -2.29
CA LYS A 229 -9.75 -26.43 -3.71
C LYS A 229 -8.70 -25.85 -4.67
N ASP A 230 -7.79 -24.99 -4.20
CA ASP A 230 -6.81 -24.29 -5.02
C ASP A 230 -5.35 -24.64 -4.69
N ALA A 231 -5.10 -25.64 -3.83
CA ALA A 231 -3.75 -26.09 -3.45
C ALA A 231 -3.04 -26.99 -4.49
N SER A 232 -3.63 -27.18 -5.67
CA SER A 232 -2.96 -27.81 -6.82
C SER A 232 -2.29 -26.75 -7.67
N GLY A 233 -1.05 -26.43 -7.32
CA GLY A 233 -0.11 -25.90 -8.29
C GLY A 233 -0.07 -26.82 -9.51
N LYS A 234 -0.32 -26.27 -10.70
CA LYS A 234 0.24 -26.84 -11.92
C LYS A 234 1.75 -26.80 -11.77
N GLN A 235 2.28 -27.91 -11.30
CA GLN A 235 3.67 -28.27 -11.36
C GLN A 235 3.98 -28.52 -12.84
N SER A 236 4.53 -27.50 -13.51
CA SER A 236 5.19 -27.70 -14.81
C SER A 236 6.42 -28.57 -14.55
N GLN A 237 6.26 -29.89 -14.69
CA GLN A 237 7.39 -30.81 -14.85
C GLN A 237 8.08 -30.56 -16.21
N PRO A 238 9.40 -30.79 -16.30
CA PRO A 238 10.18 -30.52 -17.49
C PRO A 238 9.86 -31.55 -18.58
N ASN A 239 9.71 -31.05 -19.80
CA ASN A 239 9.46 -31.84 -21.00
C ASN A 239 10.68 -32.73 -21.32
N PRO A 240 10.55 -34.07 -21.37
CA PRO A 240 11.50 -34.90 -22.08
C PRO A 240 11.18 -34.85 -23.58
N GLN A 241 12.20 -34.56 -24.39
CA GLN A 241 12.13 -34.88 -25.83
C GLN A 241 12.23 -36.39 -26.05
#